data_AF-A0A6N4TJR4-F1
#
_entry.id   AF-A0A6N4TJR4-F1
#
_cell.length_a   1.000
_cell.length_b   1.000
_cell.length_c   1.000
_cell.angle_alpha   90.00
_cell.angle_beta   90.00
_cell.angle_gamma   90.00
#
_symmetry.space_group_name_H-M   'P 1'
#
loop_
_entity.id
_entity.type
_entity.pdbx_description
1 polymer ?
#
loop_
_entity_poly.entity_id
_entity_poly.type
_entity_poly.pdbx_seq_one_letter_code
_entity_poly.pdbx_strand_id
1 'polypeptide(L)'
;MKYLKQICILMGITFLAELIHILLPFPIPASIYGLFLLFILLSTKLLKIDDIRETAKFLIDFMPIMFIPAAVAIMDSWIELSPVLHAVIWITREFDTYKIS
;
A
#
# COMPACT_ATOMS: atom_id res chain seq x y z
N MET A 1 25.28 -5.33 5.59
CA MET A 1 24.29 -5.27 6.69
C MET A 1 23.35 -4.04 6.63
N LYS A 2 23.55 -3.07 5.73
CA LYS A 2 22.69 -1.87 5.65
C LYS A 2 21.21 -2.23 5.42
N TYR A 3 20.89 -3.00 4.39
CA TYR A 3 19.53 -3.48 4.10
C TYR A 3 18.83 -4.13 5.29
N LEU A 4 19.53 -5.00 6.03
CA LEU A 4 18.94 -5.66 7.21
C LEU A 4 18.54 -4.64 8.29
N LYS A 5 19.37 -3.62 8.55
CA LYS A 5 19.02 -2.55 9.50
C LYS A 5 17.79 -1.77 9.02
N GLN A 6 17.76 -1.37 7.75
CA GLN A 6 16.65 -0.59 7.19
C GLN A 6 15.34 -1.39 7.19
N ILE A 7 15.40 -2.68 6.86
CA ILE A 7 14.23 -3.57 6.84
C ILE A 7 13.72 -3.81 8.27
N CYS A 8 14.60 -3.95 9.25
CA CYS A 8 14.22 -4.02 10.67
C CYS A 8 13.53 -2.73 11.14
N ILE A 9 14.00 -1.56 10.70
CA ILE A 9 13.35 -0.28 11.01
C ILE A 9 11.93 -0.24 10.42
N LEU A 10 11.79 -0.56 9.13
CA LEU A 10 10.48 -0.58 8.46
C LEU A 10 9.53 -1.59 9.12
N MET A 11 9.99 -2.81 9.39
CA MET A 11 9.20 -3.82 10.10
C MET A 11 8.81 -3.37 11.52
N GLY A 12 9.73 -2.72 12.25
CA GLY A 12 9.42 -2.19 13.59
C GLY A 12 8.35 -1.11 13.56
N ILE A 13 8.38 -0.23 12.56
CA ILE A 13 7.35 0.81 12.36
C ILE A 13 6.00 0.17 12.01
N THR A 14 5.98 -0.80 11.10
CA THR A 14 4.75 -1.52 10.73
C THR A 14 4.17 -2.28 11.91
N PHE A 15 5.01 -2.92 12.74
CA PHE A 15 4.56 -3.61 13.94
C PHE A 15 3.98 -2.65 14.98
N LEU A 16 4.61 -1.49 15.19
CA LEU A 16 4.07 -0.44 16.05
C LEU A 16 2.72 0.09 15.53
N ALA A 17 2.56 0.25 14.22
CA ALA A 17 1.32 0.68 13.62
C ALA A 17 0.17 -0.31 13.85
N GLU A 18 0.44 -1.61 13.75
CA GLU A 18 -0.52 -2.68 14.06
C GLU A 18 -0.91 -2.66 15.54
N LEU A 19 0.08 -2.47 16.43
CA LEU A 19 -0.17 -2.36 17.86
C LEU A 19 -1.09 -1.18 18.19
N ILE A 20 -0.84 -0.02 17.56
CA ILE A 20 -1.69 1.18 17.67
C ILE A 20 -3.08 0.90 17.11
N HIS A 21 -3.19 0.19 15.98
CA HIS A 21 -4.48 -0.17 15.39
C HIS A 21 -5.31 -1.06 16.33
N ILE A 22 -4.70 -2.03 17.01
CA ILE A 22 -5.40 -2.89 17.98
C ILE A 22 -5.83 -2.10 19.22
N LEU A 23 -5.03 -1.13 19.65
CA LEU A 23 -5.34 -0.26 20.81
C LEU A 23 -6.48 0.73 20.53
N LEU A 24 -6.59 1.23 19.30
CA LEU A 24 -7.61 2.21 18.91
C LEU A 24 -8.78 1.52 18.16
N PRO A 25 -10.03 1.63 18.66
CA PRO A 25 -11.20 0.96 18.07
C PRO A 25 -11.74 1.62 16.79
N PHE A 26 -10.90 2.34 16.03
CA PHE A 26 -11.33 3.02 14.80
C PHE A 26 -11.22 2.10 13.57
N PRO A 27 -12.16 2.16 12.61
CA PRO A 27 -12.15 1.35 11.39
C PRO A 27 -11.16 1.89 10.34
N ILE A 28 -9.94 2.19 10.77
CA ILE A 28 -8.87 2.76 9.93
C ILE A 28 -7.81 1.68 9.75
N PRO A 29 -7.36 1.37 8.51
CA PRO A 29 -6.32 0.37 8.29
C PRO A 29 -5.01 0.72 9.02
N ALA A 30 -4.32 -0.30 9.56
CA ALA A 30 -3.02 -0.15 10.22
C ALA A 30 -1.97 0.60 9.38
N SER A 31 -2.00 0.42 8.05
CA SER A 31 -1.10 1.12 7.12
C SER A 31 -1.16 2.65 7.24
N ILE A 32 -2.30 3.23 7.59
CA ILE A 32 -2.44 4.69 7.74
C ILE A 32 -1.69 5.15 9.00
N TYR A 33 -1.79 4.42 10.10
CA TYR A 33 -1.02 4.71 11.32
C TYR A 33 0.49 4.59 11.07
N GLY A 34 0.91 3.58 10.30
CA GLY A 34 2.32 3.41 9.92
C GLY A 34 2.85 4.58 9.10
N LEU A 35 2.04 5.12 8.18
CA LEU A 35 2.38 6.32 7.42
C LEU A 35 2.57 7.53 8.34
N PHE A 36 1.64 7.78 9.26
CA PHE A 36 1.76 8.89 10.22
C PHE A 36 2.99 8.74 11.12
N LEU A 37 3.24 7.53 11.64
CA LEU A 37 4.36 7.26 12.52
C LEU A 37 5.70 7.48 11.80
N LEU A 38 5.81 6.97 10.57
CA LEU A 38 6.98 7.20 9.73
C LEU A 38 7.15 8.69 9.40
N PHE A 39 6.06 9.38 9.05
CA PHE A 39 6.08 10.81 8.75
C PHE A 39 6.57 11.64 9.94
N ILE A 40 6.11 11.35 11.16
CA ILE A 40 6.58 12.02 12.39
C ILE A 40 8.07 11.73 12.62
N LEU A 41 8.52 10.48 12.45
CA LEU A 41 9.93 10.09 12.63
C LEU A 41 10.87 10.81 11.65
N LEU A 42 10.44 10.99 10.40
CA LEU A 42 11.16 11.75 9.38
C LEU A 42 11.14 13.25 9.70
N SER A 43 9.98 13.78 10.10
CA SER A 43 9.79 15.21 10.39
C SER A 43 10.59 15.67 11.59
N THR A 44 10.69 14.82 12.62
CA THR A 44 11.52 15.05 13.82
C THR A 44 13.01 14.82 13.58
N LYS A 45 13.42 14.39 12.37
CA LYS A 45 14.79 14.02 11.99
C LYS A 45 15.42 12.93 12.87
N LEU A 46 14.63 12.22 13.68
CA LEU A 46 15.08 11.03 14.40
C LEU A 46 15.50 9.92 13.42
N LEU A 47 14.80 9.86 12.28
CA LEU A 47 15.12 8.96 11.18
C LEU A 47 15.53 9.77 9.95
N LYS A 48 16.73 9.53 9.40
CA LYS A 48 17.11 10.11 8.12
C LYS A 48 16.50 9.31 6.99
N ILE A 49 16.12 9.99 5.92
CA ILE A 49 15.52 9.34 4.75
C ILE A 49 16.47 8.30 4.13
N ASP A 50 17.78 8.55 4.21
CA ASP A 50 18.82 7.64 3.71
C ASP A 50 18.90 6.32 4.51
N ASP A 51 18.41 6.30 5.75
CA ASP A 51 18.38 5.10 6.60
C ASP A 51 17.31 4.09 6.21
N ILE A 52 16.36 4.46 5.34
CA ILE A 52 15.31 3.55 4.86
C ILE A 52 15.13 3.54 3.34
N ARG A 53 15.70 4.52 2.63
CA ARG A 53 15.48 4.74 1.19
C ARG A 53 15.80 3.54 0.32
N GLU A 54 16.97 2.91 0.50
CA GLU A 54 17.39 1.79 -0.35
C GLU A 54 16.43 0.60 -0.22
N THR A 55 16.06 0.27 1.02
CA THR A 55 15.19 -0.87 1.30
C THR A 55 13.73 -0.58 0.96
N ALA A 56 13.24 0.64 1.21
CA ALA A 56 11.91 1.06 0.78
C ALA A 56 11.77 1.01 -0.73
N LYS A 57 12.78 1.50 -1.47
CA LYS A 57 12.80 1.41 -2.94
C LYS A 57 12.79 -0.04 -3.41
N PHE A 58 13.64 -0.88 -2.82
CA PHE A 58 13.66 -2.32 -3.09
C PHE A 58 12.27 -2.94 -2.87
N LEU A 59 11.61 -2.69 -1.74
CA LEU A 59 10.25 -3.18 -1.47
C LEU A 59 9.22 -2.70 -2.51
N ILE A 60 9.28 -1.43 -2.90
CA ILE A 60 8.39 -0.85 -3.93
C ILE A 60 8.64 -1.52 -5.28
N ASP A 61 9.89 -1.81 -5.63
CA ASP A 61 10.24 -2.49 -6.87
C ASP A 61 9.69 -3.94 -6.92
N PHE A 62 9.45 -4.59 -5.77
CA PHE A 62 8.78 -5.89 -5.69
C PHE A 62 7.24 -5.83 -5.73
N MET A 63 6.65 -4.65 -5.50
CA MET A 63 5.19 -4.49 -5.48
C MET A 63 4.51 -4.97 -6.78
N PRO A 64 5.02 -4.68 -8.00
CA PRO A 64 4.46 -5.21 -9.25
C PRO A 64 4.46 -6.73 -9.34
N ILE A 65 5.51 -7.38 -8.82
CA ILE A 65 5.65 -8.84 -8.85
C ILE A 65 4.55 -9.50 -8.00
N MET A 66 4.19 -8.88 -6.87
CA MET A 66 3.08 -9.33 -6.02
C MET A 66 1.71 -9.21 -6.69
N PHE A 67 1.57 -8.42 -7.78
CA PHE A 67 0.33 -8.33 -8.55
C PHE A 67 0.23 -9.37 -9.68
N ILE A 68 1.31 -10.06 -10.05
CA ILE A 68 1.29 -11.07 -11.11
C ILE A 68 0.28 -12.19 -10.79
N PRO A 69 0.25 -12.79 -9.58
CA PRO A 69 -0.73 -13.83 -9.26
C PRO A 69 -2.17 -13.35 -9.32
N ALA A 70 -2.43 -12.11 -8.89
CA ALA A 70 -3.76 -11.51 -8.97
C ALA A 70 -4.19 -11.31 -10.43
N ALA A 71 -3.27 -10.86 -11.30
CA ALA A 71 -3.55 -10.71 -12.73
C ALA A 71 -3.86 -12.07 -13.40
N VAL A 72 -3.10 -13.11 -13.08
CA VAL A 72 -3.35 -14.48 -13.60
C VAL A 72 -4.70 -15.02 -13.10
N ALA A 73 -5.03 -14.83 -11.82
CA ALA A 73 -6.32 -15.25 -11.28
C ALA A 73 -7.50 -14.56 -12.00
N ILE A 74 -7.36 -13.27 -12.34
CA ILE A 74 -8.37 -12.54 -13.12
C ILE A 74 -8.52 -13.12 -14.54
N MET A 75 -7.41 -13.53 -15.17
CA MET A 75 -7.44 -14.16 -16.49
C MET A 75 -8.17 -15.50 -16.47
N ASP A 76 -7.97 -16.30 -15.42
CA ASP A 76 -8.67 -17.59 -15.26
C ASP A 76 -10.16 -17.40 -14.94
N SER A 77 -10.53 -16.37 -14.18
CA SER A 77 -11.93 -16.02 -13.85
C SER A 77 -12.66 -15.23 -14.94
N TRP A 78 -12.14 -15.18 -16.17
CA TRP A 78 -12.68 -14.33 -17.25
C TRP A 78 -14.17 -14.56 -17.54
N ILE A 79 -14.66 -15.81 -17.44
CA ILE A 79 -16.06 -16.17 -17.73
C ILE A 79 -17.01 -15.54 -16.70
N GLU A 80 -16.61 -15.50 -15.43
CA GLU A 80 -17.39 -14.88 -14.34
C GLU A 80 -17.27 -13.35 -14.36
N LEU A 81 -16.12 -12.83 -14.81
CA LEU A 81 -15.85 -11.40 -14.89
C LEU A 81 -16.46 -10.73 -16.12
N SER A 82 -16.61 -11.45 -17.22
CA SER A 82 -17.16 -10.97 -18.50
C SER A 82 -18.48 -10.20 -18.33
N PRO A 83 -19.49 -10.71 -17.59
CA PRO A 83 -20.70 -9.97 -17.32
C PRO A 83 -20.52 -8.82 -16.33
N VAL A 84 -19.42 -8.64 -15.62
CA VAL A 84 -19.21 -7.46 -14.76
C VAL A 84 -18.56 -6.30 -15.53
N LEU A 85 -17.91 -6.58 -16.67
CA LEU A 85 -17.24 -5.57 -17.49
C LEU A 85 -18.17 -4.45 -17.96
N HIS A 86 -19.44 -4.74 -18.25
CA HIS A 86 -20.39 -3.69 -18.63
C HIS A 86 -20.61 -2.68 -17.50
N ALA A 87 -20.68 -3.15 -16.25
CA ALA A 87 -20.81 -2.28 -15.08
C ALA A 87 -19.54 -1.45 -14.88
N VAL A 88 -18.36 -2.05 -15.06
CA VAL A 88 -17.07 -1.34 -14.99
C VAL A 88 -16.97 -0.25 -16.04
N ILE A 89 -17.33 -0.54 -17.30
CA ILE A 89 -17.34 0.44 -18.39
C ILE A 89 -18.33 1.57 -18.07
N TRP A 90 -19.50 1.24 -17.54
CA TRP A 90 -20.52 2.22 -17.17
C TRP A 90 -20.02 3.17 -16.08
N ILE A 91 -19.47 2.63 -14.99
CA ILE A 91 -18.87 3.42 -13.90
C ILE A 91 -17.72 4.29 -14.43
N THR A 92 -16.86 3.74 -15.29
CA THR A 92 -15.71 4.48 -15.83
C THR A 92 -16.17 5.66 -16.69
N ARG A 93 -17.21 5.48 -17.52
CA ARG A 93 -17.79 6.58 -18.31
C ARG A 93 -18.50 7.62 -17.45
N GLU A 94 -19.24 7.18 -16.44
CA GLU A 94 -19.94 8.08 -15.52
C GLU A 94 -18.93 8.95 -14.74
N PHE A 95 -17.85 8.35 -14.24
CA PHE A 95 -16.79 9.08 -13.53
C PHE A 95 -16.09 10.15 -14.40
N ASP A 96 -15.87 9.85 -15.68
CA ASP A 96 -15.33 10.83 -16.63
C ASP A 96 -16.33 11.97 -16.86
N THR A 97 -17.62 11.67 -16.93
CA THR A 97 -18.68 12.67 -17.14
C THR A 97 -18.78 13.64 -15.94
N TYR A 98 -18.59 13.16 -14.71
CA TYR A 98 -18.56 14.00 -13.50
C TYR A 98 -17.33 14.90 -13.38
N LYS A 99 -16.23 14.60 -14.06
CA LYS A 99 -15.02 15.46 -14.07
C LYS A 99 -15.08 16.60 -15.09
N ILE A 100 -16.09 16.63 -15.96
CA ILE A 100 -16.23 17.60 -17.06
C ILE A 100 -17.41 18.58 -16.79
N SER A 101 -18.06 18.49 -15.63
CA SER A 101 -19.03 19.49 -15.12
C SER A 101 -18.42 20.32 -14.00
#